data_AF-A0A7X8KCS7-F1
#
_entry.id   AF-A0A7X8KCS7-F1
#
_cell.length_a   1.000
_cell.length_b   1.000
_cell.length_c   1.000
_cell.angle_alpha   90.00
_cell.angle_beta   90.00
_cell.angle_gamma   90.00
#
_symmetry.space_group_name_H-M   'P 1'
#
loop_
_entity.id
_entity.type
_entity.pdbx_description
1 polymer ?
#
loop_
_entity_poly.entity_id
_entity_poly.type
_entity_poly.pdbx_seq_one_letter_code
_entity_poly.pdbx_strand_id
1 'polypeptide(L)' 'MREKTRLLFSLVSTIFNEAKRLRQTIADLEAQTIKPAEIIITDAGSYDNSWEILTEWQKNSAVPIVQGAMQT' A
#
# COMPACT_ATOMS: atom_id res chain seq x y z
N MET A 1 -0.01 11.16 33.09
CA MET A 1 -0.51 10.88 31.73
C MET A 1 0.55 10.03 31.03
N ARG A 2 0.20 8.89 30.42
CA ARG A 2 1.19 8.06 29.70
C ARG A 2 1.35 8.64 28.29
N GLU A 3 2.59 8.95 27.91
CA GLU A 3 2.96 9.26 26.52
C GLU A 3 2.42 8.14 25.62
N LYS A 4 1.61 8.48 24.61
CA LYS A 4 1.16 7.50 23.62
C LYS A 4 2.36 7.22 22.73
N THR A 5 3.09 6.13 23.00
CA THR A 5 4.17 5.69 22.11
C THR A 5 3.62 5.58 20.69
N ARG A 6 4.09 6.44 19.78
CA ARG A 6 3.76 6.30 18.37
C ARG A 6 4.52 5.06 17.88
N LEU A 7 3.78 3.99 17.61
CA LEU A 7 4.32 2.83 16.93
C LEU A 7 4.72 3.27 15.52
N LEU A 8 6.03 3.30 15.27
CA LEU A 8 6.59 3.55 13.95
C LEU A 8 6.92 2.20 13.33
N PHE A 9 6.29 1.90 12.20
CA PHE A 9 6.53 0.69 11.44
C PHE A 9 6.26 0.93 9.96
N SER A 10 6.87 0.11 9.12
CA SER A 10 6.64 0.09 7.67
C SER A 10 5.75 -1.11 7.32
N LEU A 11 4.77 -0.91 6.45
CA LEU A 11 4.00 -2.01 5.87
C LEU A 11 4.69 -2.42 4.56
N VAL A 12 5.07 -3.70 4.45
CA VAL A 12 5.69 -4.24 3.23
C VAL A 12 4.82 -5.34 2.66
N SER A 13 4.49 -5.27 1.37
CA SER A 13 3.71 -6.30 0.68
C SER A 13 4.13 -6.43 -0.78
N THR A 14 3.73 -7.53 -1.40
CA THR A 14 3.75 -7.70 -2.86
C THR A 14 2.33 -7.80 -3.40
N ILE A 15 2.13 -7.45 -4.67
CA ILE A 15 0.86 -7.68 -5.37
C ILE A 15 1.11 -8.42 -6.68
N PHE A 16 0.15 -9.24 -7.10
CA PHE A 16 0.14 -9.91 -8.39
C PHE A 16 -1.31 -10.21 -8.80
N ASN A 17 -1.79 -9.57 -9.86
CA ASN A 17 -3.15 -9.75 -10.38
C ASN A 17 -4.27 -9.57 -9.34
N GLU A 18 -4.17 -8.51 -8.55
CA GLU A 18 -5.07 -8.18 -7.46
C GLU A 18 -6.13 -7.13 -7.85
N ALA A 19 -6.34 -6.79 -9.12
CA ALA A 19 -7.20 -5.66 -9.51
C ALA A 19 -8.63 -5.73 -8.94
N LYS A 20 -9.13 -6.95 -8.69
CA LYS A 20 -10.46 -7.19 -8.09
C LYS A 20 -10.54 -6.91 -6.60
N ARG A 21 -9.42 -7.01 -5.87
CA ARG A 21 -9.37 -6.94 -4.39
C ARG A 21 -8.60 -5.75 -3.88
N LEU A 22 -7.66 -5.23 -4.67
CA LEU A 22 -6.73 -4.17 -4.26
C LEU A 22 -7.46 -2.92 -3.76
N ARG A 23 -8.58 -2.52 -4.39
CA ARG A 23 -9.37 -1.38 -3.91
C ARG A 23 -9.96 -1.58 -2.51
N GLN A 24 -10.38 -2.80 -2.18
CA GLN A 24 -10.84 -3.13 -0.82
C GLN A 24 -9.67 -3.12 0.16
N THR A 25 -8.53 -3.71 -0.21
CA THR A 25 -7.31 -3.68 0.61
C THR A 25 -6.86 -2.26 0.92
N ILE A 26 -6.92 -1.36 -0.07
CA ILE A 26 -6.64 0.07 0.11
C ILE A 26 -7.58 0.69 1.13
N ALA A 27 -8.90 0.50 0.96
CA ALA A 27 -9.91 1.03 1.88
C ALA A 27 -9.69 0.51 3.31
N ASP A 28 -9.35 -0.77 3.46
CA ASP A 28 -9.09 -1.38 4.76
C ASP A 28 -7.85 -0.76 5.43
N LEU A 29 -6.75 -0.57 4.68
CA LEU A 29 -5.53 0.08 5.16
C LEU A 29 -5.78 1.55 5.53
N GLU A 30 -6.60 2.26 4.75
CA GLU A 30 -7.02 3.63 5.02
C GLU A 30 -7.99 3.75 6.20
N ALA A 31 -8.68 2.68 6.58
CA ALA A 31 -9.54 2.64 7.77
C ALA A 31 -8.79 2.29 9.08
N GLN A 32 -7.56 1.77 9.02
CA GLN A 32 -6.82 1.36 10.23
C GLN A 32 -6.58 2.52 11.21
N THR A 33 -6.76 2.27 12.51
CA THR A 33 -6.58 3.26 13.58
C THR A 33 -5.13 3.70 13.77
N ILE A 34 -4.18 2.81 13.48
CA ILE A 34 -2.74 3.10 13.53
C ILE A 34 -2.21 3.02 12.10
N LYS A 35 -1.63 4.11 11.61
CA LYS A 35 -1.04 4.17 10.27
C LYS A 35 0.43 3.77 10.30
N PRO A 36 0.92 3.04 9.28
CA PRO A 36 2.35 2.88 9.10
C PRO A 36 3.00 4.22 8.77
N ALA A 37 4.31 4.33 9.01
CA ALA A 37 5.10 5.47 8.60
C ALA A 37 5.27 5.53 7.07
N GLU A 38 5.29 4.37 6.42
CA GLU A 38 5.38 4.21 4.97
C GLU A 38 4.78 2.86 4.55
N ILE A 39 4.42 2.76 3.28
CA ILE A 39 3.97 1.53 2.63
C ILE A 39 4.92 1.22 1.48
N ILE A 40 5.48 0.01 1.46
CA ILE A 40 6.39 -0.46 0.41
C ILE A 40 5.70 -1.61 -0.31
N ILE A 41 5.35 -1.42 -1.59
CA ILE A 41 4.66 -2.44 -2.39
C ILE A 41 5.44 -2.72 -3.67
N THR A 42 5.73 -4.00 -3.92
CA THR A 42 6.29 -4.44 -5.20
C THR A 42 5.25 -5.21 -6.00
N ASP A 43 4.99 -4.76 -7.21
CA ASP A 43 4.22 -5.51 -8.20
C ASP A 43 5.09 -6.58 -8.85
N ALA A 44 4.63 -7.83 -8.80
CA ALA A 44 5.36 -9.01 -9.26
C ALA A 44 5.17 -9.30 -10.76
N GLY A 45 4.87 -8.29 -11.57
CA GLY A 45 4.60 -8.43 -13.01
C GLY A 45 3.13 -8.73 -13.31
N SER A 46 2.22 -8.01 -12.65
CA SER A 46 0.80 -8.10 -12.94
C SER A 46 0.52 -7.73 -14.39
N TYR A 47 -0.39 -8.48 -15.02
CA TYR A 47 -0.87 -8.21 -16.39
C TYR A 47 -2.34 -7.77 -16.39
N ASP A 48 -2.91 -7.57 -15.21
CA ASP A 48 -4.20 -6.91 -15.02
C ASP A 48 -3.99 -5.44 -14.57
N ASN A 49 -5.08 -4.77 -14.19
CA ASN A 49 -5.07 -3.35 -13.82
C ASN A 49 -4.53 -3.06 -12.40
N SER A 50 -3.76 -3.99 -11.80
CA SER A 50 -3.24 -3.84 -10.43
C SER A 50 -2.26 -2.69 -10.31
N TRP A 51 -1.36 -2.55 -11.28
CA TRP A 51 -0.32 -1.51 -11.29
C TRP A 51 -0.92 -0.11 -11.39
N GLU A 52 -1.94 0.06 -12.22
CA GLU A 52 -2.65 1.33 -12.39
C GLU A 52 -3.38 1.72 -11.11
N ILE A 53 -4.04 0.76 -10.44
CA ILE A 53 -4.70 0.99 -9.15
C ILE A 53 -3.68 1.37 -8.07
N LEU A 54 -2.54 0.67 -8.00
CA LEU A 54 -1.47 0.99 -7.04
C LEU A 54 -0.91 2.39 -7.29
N THR A 55 -0.67 2.75 -8.55
CA THR A 55 -0.15 4.07 -8.95
C THR A 55 -1.16 5.19 -8.70
N GLU A 56 -2.45 4.94 -8.91
CA GLU A 56 -3.53 5.85 -8.54
C GLU A 56 -3.54 6.09 -7.03
N TRP A 57 -3.40 5.02 -6.25
CA TRP A 57 -3.38 5.12 -4.79
C TRP A 57 -2.16 5.88 -4.27
N GLN A 58 -0.96 5.60 -4.80
CA GLN A 58 0.27 6.32 -4.42
C GLN A 58 0.11 7.85 -4.53
N LYS A 59 -0.56 8.35 -5.58
CA LYS A 59 -0.76 9.78 -5.80
C LYS A 59 -1.69 10.44 -4.78
N ASN A 60 -2.64 9.67 -4.26
CA ASN A 60 -3.73 10.18 -3.42
C ASN A 60 -3.57 9.80 -1.94
N SER A 61 -2.63 8.91 -1.60
CA SER A 61 -2.44 8.40 -0.25
C SER A 61 -1.88 9.46 0.70
N ALA A 62 -2.44 9.52 1.92
CA ALA A 62 -1.88 10.31 3.01
C ALA A 62 -0.61 9.69 3.62
N VAL A 63 -0.41 8.39 3.43
CA VAL A 63 0.81 7.67 3.84
C VAL A 63 1.76 7.58 2.65
N PRO A 64 3.06 7.89 2.79
CA PRO A 64 4.03 7.71 1.73
C PRO A 64 4.03 6.27 1.20
N ILE A 65 3.88 6.12 -0.12
CA ILE A 65 3.95 4.81 -0.78
C ILE A 65 5.17 4.78 -1.71
N VAL A 66 6.04 3.81 -1.47
CA VAL A 66 7.14 3.45 -2.36
C VAL A 66 6.70 2.23 -3.15
N GLN A 67 6.63 2.36 -4.47
CA GLN A 67 6.24 1.26 -5.35
C GLN A 67 7.37 0.86 -6.29
N GLY A 68 7.47 -0.44 -6.58
CA GLY A 68 8.34 -1.00 -7.60
C GLY A 68 7.58 -2.01 -8.46
N ALA A 69 8.02 -2.22 -9.70
CA ALA A 69 7.52 -3.29 -10.57
C ALA A 69 8.68 -4.18 -10.99
N MET A 70 8.46 -5.50 -11.01
CA MET A 70 9.38 -6.41 -11.66
C MET A 70 9.38 -6.12 -13.16
N GLN A 71 10.55 -5.75 -13.70
CA GLN A 71 10.77 -5.62 -15.15
C GLN A 71 10.97 -7.04 -15.70
N THR A 72 10.13 -7.45 -16.65
CA THR A 72 10.29 -8.70 -17.41
C THR A 72 11.23 -8.52 -18.59
#